data_AF-A0A3N5SY55-F1
#
_entry.id   AF-A0A3N5SY55-F1
#
_cell.length_a   1.000
_cell.length_b   1.000
_cell.length_c   1.000
_cell.angle_alpha   90.00
_cell.angle_beta   90.00
_cell.angle_gamma   90.00
#
_symmetry.space_group_name_H-M   'P 1'
#
loop_
_entity.id
_entity.type
_entity.pdbx_description
1 polymer ?
#
loop_
_entity_poly.entity_id
_entity_poly.type
_entity_poly.pdbx_seq_one_letter_code
_entity_poly.pdbx_strand_id
1 'polypeptide(L)'
;MKRFILSLILFSSFFISSPFSLAAQEQEVTLEEVVVTATRDAEEIRKIPANVTVIPRTEIERSNSQTVVDLLRTEGDVVVRDLYGHGKSASVDIRGFGETGPLNTLLLVDGRRVNEIDLSGVDWTQIPLDQIERIEIVRGSGSVLYGDNAAGGVIHIITKKPEKPLSIQADAMTGSYGLYKSGASAGGKWGPLSALLSASYQSTDGYRDNGFLRAKDVGGKFLYDLNENISLNLSGSFHQDDTGLPAALPRAIFEV
;
A
#
# COMPACT_ATOMS: atom_id res chain seq x y z
N MET A 1 -76.66 -45.09 14.09
CA MET A 1 -76.37 -43.64 14.02
C MET A 1 -75.14 -43.35 14.89
N LYS A 2 -74.09 -42.76 14.27
CA LYS A 2 -72.95 -41.99 14.83
C LYS A 2 -72.58 -42.26 16.32
N ARG A 3 -71.60 -43.14 16.60
CA ARG A 3 -70.15 -42.87 16.86
C ARG A 3 -69.85 -41.88 18.00
N PHE A 4 -69.29 -42.35 19.11
CA PHE A 4 -67.94 -42.01 19.66
C PHE A 4 -67.83 -42.47 21.13
N ILE A 5 -66.97 -43.44 21.42
CA ILE A 5 -66.56 -43.83 22.79
C ILE A 5 -65.11 -43.38 22.97
N LEU A 6 -64.88 -42.61 24.03
CA LEU A 6 -63.64 -41.98 24.41
C LEU A 6 -62.81 -42.97 25.26
N SER A 7 -61.71 -43.51 24.73
CA SER A 7 -60.75 -44.31 25.49
C SER A 7 -59.51 -43.46 25.79
N LEU A 8 -59.35 -43.11 27.07
CA LEU A 8 -58.23 -42.35 27.62
C LEU A 8 -57.03 -43.27 27.81
N ILE A 9 -56.01 -43.16 26.94
CA ILE A 9 -54.70 -43.82 27.10
C ILE A 9 -53.74 -42.80 27.73
N LEU A 10 -53.31 -43.08 28.96
CA LEU A 10 -52.30 -42.34 29.69
C LEU A 10 -50.93 -42.63 29.05
N PHE A 11 -50.38 -41.69 28.27
CA PHE A 11 -49.06 -41.81 27.68
C PHE A 11 -48.05 -41.12 28.61
N SER A 12 -47.19 -41.91 29.26
CA SER A 12 -46.12 -41.38 30.12
C SER A 12 -45.06 -40.67 29.28
N SER A 13 -44.90 -39.36 29.45
CA SER A 13 -43.81 -38.60 28.84
C SER A 13 -42.48 -38.95 29.52
N PHE A 14 -41.68 -39.76 28.84
CA PHE A 14 -40.27 -39.98 29.15
C PHE A 14 -39.50 -38.73 28.66
N PHE A 15 -39.16 -37.82 29.59
CA PHE A 15 -38.26 -36.70 29.30
C PHE A 15 -36.84 -37.26 29.10
N ILE A 16 -36.47 -37.50 27.84
CA ILE A 16 -35.09 -37.80 27.46
C ILE A 16 -34.32 -36.48 27.48
N SER A 17 -33.62 -36.21 28.57
CA SER A 17 -32.63 -35.14 28.63
C SER A 17 -31.41 -35.56 27.81
N SER A 18 -31.39 -35.24 26.52
CA SER A 18 -30.15 -35.31 25.74
C SER A 18 -29.18 -34.26 26.28
N PRO A 19 -27.95 -34.63 26.70
CA PRO A 19 -26.93 -33.65 26.97
C PRO A 19 -26.56 -32.99 25.63
N PHE A 20 -26.97 -31.73 25.47
CA PHE A 20 -26.50 -30.90 24.36
C PHE A 20 -25.03 -30.58 24.65
N SER A 21 -24.14 -31.44 24.17
CA SER A 21 -22.70 -31.19 24.24
C SER A 21 -22.40 -30.08 23.24
N LEU A 22 -22.33 -28.85 23.75
CA LEU A 22 -21.81 -27.71 23.02
C LEU A 22 -20.30 -27.89 22.94
N ALA A 23 -19.84 -28.73 22.00
CA ALA A 23 -18.44 -28.75 21.62
C ALA A 23 -18.15 -27.38 20.98
N ALA A 24 -17.60 -26.46 21.77
CA ALA A 24 -16.94 -25.29 21.25
C ALA A 24 -15.79 -25.80 20.39
N GLN A 25 -16.03 -25.85 19.08
CA GLN A 25 -14.98 -26.14 18.12
C GLN A 25 -14.04 -24.94 18.19
N GLU A 26 -12.93 -25.12 18.91
CA GLU A 26 -11.83 -24.19 18.99
C GLU A 26 -11.25 -24.10 17.58
N GLN A 27 -11.84 -23.20 16.79
CA GLN A 27 -11.39 -22.94 15.44
C GLN A 27 -10.06 -22.22 15.62
N GLU A 28 -8.96 -22.97 15.46
CA GLU A 28 -7.62 -22.40 15.39
C GLU A 28 -7.66 -21.29 14.34
N VAL A 29 -7.63 -20.04 14.82
CA VAL A 29 -7.48 -18.88 13.97
C VAL A 29 -6.01 -18.84 13.59
N THR A 30 -5.65 -19.57 12.53
CA THR A 30 -4.34 -19.42 11.90
C THR A 30 -4.31 -18.05 11.24
N LEU A 31 -3.64 -17.11 11.92
CA LEU A 31 -3.33 -15.81 11.35
C LEU A 31 -2.43 -16.01 10.14
N GLU A 32 -2.78 -15.36 9.03
CA GLU A 32 -2.02 -15.44 7.78
C GLU A 32 -0.59 -14.93 7.98
N GLU A 33 0.39 -15.67 7.46
CA GLU A 33 1.79 -15.33 7.59
C GLU A 33 2.12 -14.14 6.68
N VAL A 34 2.51 -13.02 7.30
CA VAL A 34 2.97 -11.84 6.57
C VAL A 34 4.45 -12.01 6.26
N VAL A 35 4.75 -12.26 4.99
CA VAL A 35 6.12 -12.38 4.46
C VAL A 35 6.61 -11.02 4.00
N VAL A 36 7.83 -10.67 4.40
CA VAL A 36 8.49 -9.40 4.09
C VAL A 36 9.71 -9.70 3.22
N THR A 37 9.97 -8.85 2.24
CA THR A 37 11.08 -8.97 1.29
C THR A 37 12.10 -7.83 1.40
N ALA A 38 11.80 -6.81 2.20
CA ALA A 38 12.70 -5.70 2.50
C ALA A 38 14.00 -6.12 3.23
N THR A 39 14.14 -7.38 3.67
CA THR A 39 15.39 -7.97 4.19
C THR A 39 16.18 -8.74 3.13
N ARG A 40 15.85 -8.60 1.84
CA ARG A 40 16.34 -9.34 0.66
C ARG A 40 15.92 -10.81 0.57
N ASP A 41 15.73 -11.46 1.71
CA ASP A 41 15.13 -12.79 1.80
C ASP A 41 13.65 -12.68 2.17
N ALA A 42 12.84 -13.56 1.60
CA ALA A 42 11.42 -13.69 1.92
C ALA A 42 11.26 -14.42 3.26
N GLU A 43 11.00 -13.66 4.32
CA GLU A 43 10.93 -14.18 5.70
C GLU A 43 9.63 -13.74 6.37
N GLU A 44 9.09 -14.58 7.25
CA GLU A 44 7.95 -14.20 8.08
C GLU A 44 8.31 -13.05 9.01
N ILE A 45 7.41 -12.07 9.14
CA ILE A 45 7.62 -10.87 9.97
C ILE A 45 8.06 -11.20 11.41
N ARG A 46 7.60 -12.32 11.98
CA ARG A 46 7.91 -12.76 13.35
C ARG A 46 9.34 -13.26 13.55
N LYS A 47 9.99 -13.68 12.46
CA LYS A 47 11.36 -14.22 12.47
C LYS A 47 12.40 -13.13 12.18
N ILE A 48 11.96 -11.96 11.69
CA ILE A 48 12.84 -10.84 11.37
C ILE A 48 13.25 -10.13 12.67
N PRO A 49 14.56 -10.01 12.98
CA PRO A 49 15.06 -9.33 14.17
C PRO A 49 15.09 -7.80 13.99
N ALA A 50 14.04 -7.22 13.41
CA ALA A 50 13.89 -5.79 13.16
C ALA A 50 12.44 -5.35 13.38
N ASN A 51 12.25 -4.05 13.60
CA ASN A 51 10.91 -3.48 13.68
C ASN A 51 10.39 -3.27 12.25
N VAL A 52 9.41 -4.09 11.86
CA VAL A 52 8.81 -4.07 10.53
C VAL A 52 7.32 -3.73 10.61
N THR A 53 6.87 -2.84 9.73
CA THR A 53 5.45 -2.63 9.45
C THR A 53 5.15 -3.03 8.01
N VAL A 54 3.99 -3.63 7.79
CA VAL A 54 3.45 -3.89 6.46
C VAL A 54 2.10 -3.22 6.34
N ILE A 55 1.95 -2.36 5.33
CA ILE A 55 0.70 -1.70 4.95
C ILE A 55 0.14 -2.49 3.76
N PRO A 56 -0.84 -3.39 3.97
CA PRO A 56 -1.42 -4.20 2.89
C PRO A 56 -2.35 -3.40 2.00
N ARG A 57 -2.67 -3.92 0.81
CA ARG A 57 -3.59 -3.29 -0.15
C ARG A 57 -4.92 -2.90 0.47
N THR A 58 -5.47 -3.77 1.32
CA THR A 58 -6.76 -3.57 1.96
C THR A 58 -6.78 -2.37 2.91
N GLU A 59 -5.63 -2.04 3.52
CA GLU A 59 -5.47 -0.85 4.35
C GLU A 59 -5.30 0.40 3.48
N ILE A 60 -4.51 0.31 2.40
CA ILE A 60 -4.37 1.39 1.40
C ILE A 60 -5.74 1.79 0.85
N GLU A 61 -6.58 0.83 0.48
CA GLU A 61 -7.92 1.07 -0.08
C GLU A 61 -8.93 1.62 0.93
N ARG A 62 -8.74 1.32 2.22
CA ARG A 62 -9.58 1.86 3.30
C ARG A 62 -9.10 3.22 3.78
N SER A 63 -7.86 3.58 3.46
CA SER A 63 -7.30 4.89 3.79
C SER A 63 -7.93 5.97 2.92
N ASN A 64 -8.00 7.19 3.45
CA ASN A 64 -8.33 8.39 2.65
C ASN A 64 -7.07 9.04 2.06
N SER A 65 -5.93 8.35 2.10
CA SER A 65 -4.64 8.85 1.66
C SER A 65 -4.61 9.04 0.14
N GLN A 66 -4.04 10.16 -0.30
CA GLN A 66 -3.97 10.50 -1.72
C GLN A 66 -2.62 10.16 -2.33
N THR A 67 -1.60 10.15 -1.50
CA THR A 67 -0.22 9.88 -1.90
C THR A 67 0.39 8.80 -1.01
N VAL A 68 1.50 8.23 -1.46
CA VAL A 68 2.29 7.29 -0.63
C VAL A 68 2.74 7.97 0.65
N VAL A 69 3.14 9.23 0.59
CA VAL A 69 3.63 9.96 1.76
C VAL A 69 2.52 10.28 2.77
N ASP A 70 1.26 10.35 2.36
CA ASP A 70 0.13 10.46 3.28
C ASP A 70 -0.05 9.19 4.12
N LEU A 71 0.10 8.01 3.50
CA LEU A 71 0.12 6.75 4.24
C LEU A 71 1.32 6.66 5.16
N LEU A 72 2.51 7.00 4.67
CA LEU A 72 3.72 6.96 5.50
C LEU A 72 3.61 7.90 6.71
N ARG A 73 2.88 9.02 6.60
CA ARG A 73 2.63 9.96 7.70
C ARG A 73 1.80 9.34 8.84
N THR A 74 1.00 8.31 8.58
CA THR A 74 0.21 7.64 9.64
C THR A 74 1.03 6.66 10.45
N GLU A 75 2.24 6.33 9.98
CA GLU A 75 3.09 5.33 10.62
C GLU A 75 3.95 5.92 11.75
N GLY A 76 4.03 5.17 12.85
CA GLY A 76 4.92 5.49 13.95
C GLY A 76 6.39 5.53 13.53
N ASP A 77 7.14 6.50 14.08
CA ASP A 77 8.55 6.78 13.80
C ASP A 77 8.87 7.22 12.37
N VAL A 78 7.84 7.51 11.56
CA VAL A 78 7.99 8.06 10.20
C VAL A 78 7.53 9.51 10.21
N VAL A 79 8.47 10.42 9.93
CA VAL A 79 8.21 11.86 9.86
C VAL A 79 8.19 12.27 8.39
N VAL A 80 7.04 12.75 7.94
CA VAL A 80 6.85 13.28 6.59
C VAL A 80 6.76 14.80 6.65
N ARG A 81 7.68 15.49 5.95
CA ARG A 81 7.61 16.93 5.73
C ARG A 81 7.35 17.18 4.25
N ASP A 82 6.17 17.67 3.94
CA ASP A 82 5.76 18.03 2.58
C ASP A 82 5.56 19.54 2.53
N LEU A 83 6.34 20.22 1.69
CA LEU A 83 6.34 21.68 1.60
C LEU A 83 5.08 22.24 0.92
N TYR A 84 4.45 21.47 0.03
CA TYR A 84 3.36 21.95 -0.83
C TYR A 84 2.09 21.10 -0.76
N GLY A 85 2.13 19.96 -0.07
CA GLY A 85 0.94 19.16 0.29
C GLY A 85 0.46 18.20 -0.79
N HIS A 86 1.20 18.08 -1.90
CA HIS A 86 0.89 17.19 -3.02
C HIS A 86 1.98 16.12 -3.26
N GLY A 87 2.90 15.93 -2.31
CA GLY A 87 3.90 14.87 -2.33
C GLY A 87 5.18 15.14 -3.15
N LYS A 88 5.15 16.07 -4.12
CA LYS A 88 6.31 16.36 -4.99
C LYS A 88 7.54 16.86 -4.25
N SER A 89 7.34 17.60 -3.17
CA SER A 89 8.41 18.11 -2.31
C SER A 89 8.33 17.53 -0.91
N ALA A 90 7.98 16.24 -0.83
CA ALA A 90 7.93 15.50 0.41
C ALA A 90 9.29 14.87 0.74
N SER A 91 9.74 15.09 1.96
CA SER A 91 10.85 14.37 2.58
C SER A 91 10.30 13.39 3.61
N VAL A 92 10.82 12.16 3.58
CA VAL A 92 10.49 11.12 4.55
C VAL A 92 11.73 10.83 5.38
N ASP A 93 11.54 10.78 6.70
CA ASP A 93 12.58 10.55 7.70
C ASP A 93 12.11 9.46 8.66
N ILE A 94 12.91 8.40 8.79
CA ILE A 94 12.66 7.32 9.73
C ILE A 94 13.62 7.50 10.91
N ARG A 95 13.08 7.57 12.14
CA ARG A 95 13.85 7.72 13.39
C ARG A 95 14.61 9.05 13.58
N GLY A 96 14.24 10.10 12.85
CA GLY A 96 14.59 11.48 13.23
C GLY A 96 16.00 11.94 12.84
N PHE A 97 16.45 11.60 11.64
CA PHE A 97 17.69 12.12 11.03
C PHE A 97 17.58 13.59 10.59
N GLY A 98 16.40 14.21 10.77
CA GLY A 98 16.19 15.63 10.51
C GLY A 98 16.31 15.94 9.03
N GLU A 99 17.03 17.00 8.68
CA GLU A 99 17.23 17.43 7.28
C GLU A 99 17.90 16.35 6.42
N THR A 100 18.70 15.46 7.03
CA THR A 100 19.36 14.36 6.32
C THR A 100 18.51 13.09 6.21
N GLY A 101 17.26 13.10 6.68
CA GLY A 101 16.33 11.96 6.61
C GLY A 101 16.21 11.31 5.21
N PRO A 102 16.03 12.09 4.13
CA PRO A 102 15.99 11.56 2.77
C PRO A 102 17.27 10.82 2.34
N LEU A 103 18.42 11.21 2.90
CA LEU A 103 19.73 10.58 2.63
C LEU A 103 19.98 9.34 3.51
N ASN A 104 19.08 9.05 4.44
CA ASN A 104 19.18 7.94 5.37
C ASN A 104 17.97 6.99 5.29
N THR A 105 17.05 7.23 4.36
CA THR A 105 15.87 6.40 4.11
C THR A 105 15.88 5.85 2.68
N LEU A 106 15.98 4.53 2.56
CA LEU A 106 16.09 3.85 1.28
C LEU A 106 14.68 3.55 0.79
N LEU A 107 14.35 3.96 -0.42
CA LEU A 107 13.12 3.55 -1.09
C LEU A 107 13.43 2.53 -2.20
N LEU A 108 12.76 1.39 -2.11
CA LEU A 108 12.75 0.34 -3.11
C LEU A 108 11.38 0.24 -3.75
N VAL A 109 11.31 0.14 -5.07
CA VAL A 109 10.11 -0.25 -5.81
C VAL A 109 10.39 -1.57 -6.51
N ASP A 110 9.68 -2.62 -6.12
CA ASP A 110 9.94 -4.00 -6.59
C ASP A 110 11.42 -4.41 -6.45
N GLY A 111 12.08 -3.95 -5.39
CA GLY A 111 13.49 -4.24 -5.10
C GLY A 111 14.51 -3.35 -5.83
N ARG A 112 14.07 -2.43 -6.69
CA ARG A 112 14.94 -1.42 -7.32
C ARG A 112 14.96 -0.13 -6.52
N ARG A 113 16.15 0.42 -6.29
CA ARG A 113 16.33 1.74 -5.68
C ARG A 113 15.76 2.82 -6.59
N VAL A 114 14.97 3.72 -6.01
CA VAL A 114 14.42 4.91 -6.68
C VAL A 114 14.88 6.21 -6.03
N ASN A 115 15.72 6.14 -4.99
CA ASN A 115 16.43 7.33 -4.50
C ASN A 115 17.29 7.92 -5.62
N GLU A 116 17.26 9.24 -5.74
CA GLU A 116 18.14 9.96 -6.64
C GLU A 116 19.60 9.86 -6.16
N ILE A 117 20.51 9.95 -7.13
CA ILE A 117 21.97 9.93 -6.88
C ILE A 117 22.49 11.25 -6.32
N ASP A 118 21.66 12.30 -6.38
CA ASP A 118 21.94 13.61 -5.81
C ASP A 118 21.27 13.74 -4.43
N LEU A 119 21.32 14.95 -3.87
CA LEU A 119 20.75 15.23 -2.54
C LEU A 119 19.26 15.64 -2.61
N SER A 120 18.59 15.46 -3.75
CA SER A 120 17.21 15.93 -3.95
C SER A 120 16.16 15.05 -3.27
N GLY A 121 16.53 13.84 -2.86
CA GLY A 121 15.65 12.88 -2.21
C GLY A 121 14.91 12.01 -3.22
N VAL A 122 13.72 11.54 -2.86
CA VAL A 122 12.85 10.73 -3.72
C VAL A 122 11.76 11.63 -4.28
N ASP A 123 11.53 11.55 -5.59
CA ASP A 123 10.28 12.02 -6.16
C ASP A 123 9.15 11.02 -5.87
N TRP A 124 8.26 11.33 -4.94
CA TRP A 124 7.17 10.44 -4.57
C TRP A 124 6.01 10.43 -5.57
N THR A 125 5.91 11.43 -6.45
CA THR A 125 4.81 11.50 -7.42
C THR A 125 4.97 10.48 -8.55
N GLN A 126 6.17 9.92 -8.73
CA GLN A 126 6.42 8.84 -9.70
C GLN A 126 5.83 7.48 -9.29
N ILE A 127 5.25 7.36 -8.09
CA ILE A 127 4.73 6.11 -7.53
C ILE A 127 3.23 6.27 -7.26
N PRO A 128 2.37 5.98 -8.25
CA PRO A 128 0.93 6.08 -8.07
C PRO A 128 0.43 5.08 -7.02
N LEU A 129 -0.35 5.58 -6.06
CA LEU A 129 -0.84 4.79 -4.93
C LEU A 129 -1.74 3.63 -5.37
N ASP A 130 -2.46 3.80 -6.47
CA ASP A 130 -3.31 2.80 -7.09
C ASP A 130 -2.54 1.58 -7.64
N GLN A 131 -1.24 1.72 -7.91
CA GLN A 131 -0.40 0.63 -8.42
C GLN A 131 0.24 -0.22 -7.32
N ILE A 132 0.13 0.22 -6.06
CA ILE A 132 0.77 -0.44 -4.92
C ILE A 132 -0.08 -1.61 -4.42
N GLU A 133 0.57 -2.76 -4.26
CA GLU A 133 0.03 -3.94 -3.58
C GLU A 133 0.24 -3.83 -2.07
N ARG A 134 1.46 -3.52 -1.65
CA ARG A 134 1.78 -3.29 -0.23
C ARG A 134 3.02 -2.45 -0.07
N ILE A 135 3.18 -1.88 1.12
CA ILE A 135 4.37 -1.14 1.55
C ILE A 135 4.96 -1.86 2.75
N GLU A 136 6.23 -2.20 2.69
CA GLU A 136 6.99 -2.77 3.80
C GLU A 136 7.94 -1.68 4.34
N ILE A 137 7.92 -1.44 5.64
CA ILE A 137 8.78 -0.45 6.31
C ILE A 137 9.63 -1.19 7.33
N VAL A 138 10.93 -1.30 7.05
CA VAL A 138 11.93 -1.88 7.96
C VAL A 138 12.67 -0.74 8.64
N ARG A 139 12.47 -0.58 9.95
CA ARG A 139 13.07 0.49 10.73
C ARG A 139 14.43 0.05 11.28
N GLY A 140 15.45 0.88 11.07
CA GLY A 140 16.81 0.66 11.55
C GLY A 140 17.83 0.44 10.45
N SER A 141 19.05 0.07 10.84
CA SER A 141 20.18 0.01 9.91
C SER A 141 20.00 -1.14 8.91
N GLY A 142 19.45 -0.81 7.74
CA GLY A 142 19.49 -1.63 6.54
C GLY A 142 20.82 -1.49 5.78
N SER A 143 21.76 -0.66 6.27
CA SER A 143 23.04 -0.39 5.61
C SER A 143 23.91 -1.62 5.41
N VAL A 144 23.78 -2.65 6.26
CA VAL A 144 24.49 -3.93 6.06
C VAL A 144 24.05 -4.61 4.76
N LEU A 145 22.76 -4.55 4.45
CA LEU A 145 22.18 -5.21 3.28
C LEU A 145 22.21 -4.32 2.04
N TYR A 146 21.97 -3.02 2.19
CA TYR A 146 21.73 -2.11 1.08
C TYR A 146 22.76 -0.98 0.94
N GLY A 147 23.66 -0.82 1.91
CA GLY A 147 24.66 0.24 1.93
C GLY A 147 24.06 1.61 2.20
N ASP A 148 24.33 2.53 1.28
CA ASP A 148 23.95 3.93 1.39
C ASP A 148 22.41 4.14 1.39
N ASN A 149 21.98 5.26 1.98
CA ASN A 149 20.60 5.63 2.25
C ASN A 149 19.79 4.68 3.14
N ALA A 150 20.37 3.66 3.79
CA ALA A 150 19.61 2.69 4.58
C ALA A 150 19.88 2.77 6.10
N ALA A 151 20.46 3.87 6.59
CA ALA A 151 20.84 3.99 8.00
C ALA A 151 19.62 4.13 8.95
N GLY A 152 18.62 4.91 8.54
CA GLY A 152 17.37 5.10 9.27
C GLY A 152 16.35 3.99 9.02
N GLY A 153 16.28 3.50 7.78
CA GLY A 153 15.40 2.40 7.42
C GLY A 153 15.30 2.16 5.92
N VAL A 154 14.48 1.16 5.59
CA VAL A 154 14.14 0.77 4.22
C VAL A 154 12.61 0.80 4.08
N ILE A 155 12.12 1.53 3.10
CA ILE A 155 10.75 1.47 2.63
C ILE A 155 10.78 0.68 1.32
N HIS A 156 10.02 -0.41 1.25
CA HIS A 156 9.93 -1.25 0.07
C HIS A 156 8.48 -1.30 -0.39
N ILE A 157 8.24 -0.70 -1.54
CA ILE A 157 6.96 -0.68 -2.23
C ILE A 157 6.93 -1.87 -3.19
N ILE A 158 5.90 -2.70 -3.05
CA ILE A 158 5.64 -3.81 -3.94
C ILE A 158 4.43 -3.44 -4.78
N THR A 159 4.57 -3.47 -6.10
CA THR A 159 3.48 -3.12 -7.01
C THR A 159 2.64 -4.34 -7.38
N LYS A 160 1.39 -4.10 -7.73
CA LYS A 160 0.37 -5.11 -8.06
C LYS A 160 0.87 -6.13 -9.07
N LYS A 161 0.42 -7.37 -8.92
CA LYS A 161 0.58 -8.46 -9.88
C LYS A 161 -0.80 -9.06 -10.18
N PRO A 162 -1.10 -9.39 -11.44
CA PRO A 162 -2.39 -9.98 -11.77
C PRO A 162 -2.44 -11.44 -11.30
N GLU A 163 -3.49 -11.79 -10.57
CA GLU A 163 -3.73 -13.16 -10.11
C GLU A 163 -4.89 -13.84 -10.83
N LYS A 164 -5.81 -13.04 -11.37
CA LYS A 164 -7.00 -13.51 -12.09
C LYS A 164 -6.74 -13.56 -13.60
N PRO A 165 -7.47 -14.40 -14.36
CA PRO A 165 -7.35 -14.44 -15.82
C PRO A 165 -7.57 -13.09 -16.51
N LEU A 166 -8.43 -12.25 -15.93
CA LEU A 166 -8.62 -10.87 -16.34
C LEU A 166 -9.00 -10.05 -15.11
N SER A 167 -8.36 -8.90 -14.94
CA SER A 167 -8.66 -7.89 -13.94
C SER A 167 -8.60 -6.52 -14.60
N ILE A 168 -9.69 -5.77 -14.51
CA ILE A 168 -9.77 -4.39 -14.98
C ILE A 168 -10.24 -3.55 -13.80
N GLN A 169 -9.54 -2.46 -13.53
CA GLN A 169 -9.86 -1.50 -12.49
C GLN A 169 -9.83 -0.10 -13.10
N ALA A 170 -10.76 0.75 -12.68
CA ALA A 170 -10.76 2.16 -13.02
C ALA A 170 -11.32 2.93 -11.83
N ASP A 171 -10.74 4.09 -11.57
CA ASP A 171 -11.15 4.98 -10.50
C ASP A 171 -11.06 6.44 -10.96
N ALA A 172 -11.88 7.27 -10.33
CA ALA A 172 -11.83 8.70 -10.51
C ALA A 172 -12.21 9.37 -9.18
N MET A 173 -11.55 10.48 -8.90
CA MET A 173 -11.75 11.27 -7.70
C MET A 173 -11.72 12.75 -8.05
N THR A 174 -12.54 13.53 -7.35
CA THR A 174 -12.43 14.98 -7.31
C THR A 174 -12.47 15.48 -5.87
N GLY A 175 -11.90 16.65 -5.61
CA GLY A 175 -11.84 17.22 -4.27
C GLY A 175 -11.54 18.72 -4.27
N SER A 176 -11.26 19.24 -3.08
CA SER A 176 -10.87 20.64 -2.88
C SER A 176 -9.62 21.02 -3.68
N TYR A 177 -9.41 22.32 -3.87
CA TYR A 177 -8.24 22.86 -4.60
C TYR A 177 -8.13 22.32 -6.03
N GLY A 178 -9.26 22.19 -6.72
CA GLY A 178 -9.30 21.69 -8.10
C GLY A 178 -8.76 20.27 -8.26
N LEU A 179 -8.76 19.46 -7.19
CA LEU A 179 -8.24 18.10 -7.24
C LEU A 179 -9.08 17.26 -8.21
N TYR A 180 -8.40 16.61 -9.15
CA TYR A 180 -8.91 15.59 -10.02
C TYR A 180 -7.88 14.47 -10.14
N LYS A 181 -8.28 13.25 -9.89
CA LYS A 181 -7.47 12.05 -10.10
C LYS A 181 -8.27 11.04 -10.90
N SER A 182 -7.60 10.32 -11.77
CA SER A 182 -8.18 9.19 -12.48
C SER A 182 -7.12 8.13 -12.74
N GLY A 183 -7.44 6.89 -12.48
CA GLY A 183 -6.59 5.74 -12.72
C GLY A 183 -7.33 4.67 -13.52
N ALA A 184 -6.59 3.92 -14.33
CA ALA A 184 -7.08 2.70 -14.94
C ALA A 184 -5.95 1.67 -15.02
N SER A 185 -6.28 0.41 -14.76
CA SER A 185 -5.37 -0.70 -14.97
C SER A 185 -6.10 -1.90 -15.55
N ALA A 186 -5.39 -2.65 -16.39
CA ALA A 186 -5.86 -3.89 -16.98
C ALA A 186 -4.72 -4.90 -16.97
N GLY A 187 -5.02 -6.11 -16.53
CA GLY A 187 -4.05 -7.18 -16.48
C GLY A 187 -4.68 -8.55 -16.37
N GLY A 188 -3.87 -9.58 -16.50
CA GLY A 188 -4.33 -10.96 -16.43
C GLY A 188 -3.19 -11.94 -16.22
N LYS A 189 -3.53 -13.10 -15.67
CA LYS A 189 -2.65 -14.27 -15.54
C LYS A 189 -3.20 -15.43 -16.39
N TRP A 190 -2.40 -15.88 -17.35
CA TRP A 190 -2.72 -16.98 -18.27
C TRP A 190 -1.65 -18.06 -18.16
N GLY A 191 -1.84 -18.97 -17.20
CA GLY A 191 -0.86 -20.01 -16.87
C GLY A 191 0.44 -19.38 -16.33
N PRO A 192 1.59 -19.60 -16.98
CA PRO A 192 2.88 -19.03 -16.55
C PRO A 192 3.02 -17.53 -16.85
N LEU A 193 2.16 -16.98 -17.71
CA LEU A 193 2.25 -15.61 -18.16
C LEU A 193 1.38 -14.69 -17.31
N SER A 194 1.94 -13.57 -16.84
CA SER A 194 1.22 -12.50 -16.16
C SER A 194 1.55 -11.15 -16.82
N ALA A 195 0.56 -10.33 -17.13
CA ALA A 195 0.79 -9.00 -17.66
C ALA A 195 -0.14 -7.97 -17.02
N LEU A 196 0.37 -6.77 -16.75
CA LEU A 196 -0.36 -5.64 -16.19
C LEU A 196 0.04 -4.37 -16.91
N LEU A 197 -0.95 -3.57 -17.29
CA LEU A 197 -0.79 -2.21 -17.79
C LEU A 197 -1.62 -1.28 -16.91
N SER A 198 -1.07 -0.10 -16.61
CA SER A 198 -1.71 0.92 -15.78
C SER A 198 -1.42 2.30 -16.34
N ALA A 199 -2.36 3.21 -16.16
CA ALA A 199 -2.22 4.62 -16.47
C ALA A 199 -2.96 5.46 -15.43
N SER A 200 -2.38 6.56 -15.01
CA SER A 200 -3.01 7.50 -14.09
C SER A 200 -2.76 8.95 -14.48
N TYR A 201 -3.69 9.81 -14.07
CA TYR A 201 -3.59 11.25 -14.18
C TYR A 201 -4.02 11.89 -12.87
N GLN A 202 -3.26 12.88 -12.43
CA GLN A 202 -3.58 13.70 -11.27
C GLN A 202 -3.41 15.18 -11.63
N SER A 203 -4.35 16.01 -11.16
CA SER A 203 -4.32 17.46 -11.27
C SER A 203 -4.82 18.08 -9.98
N THR A 204 -4.17 19.14 -9.49
CA THR A 204 -4.67 19.99 -8.41
C THR A 204 -4.09 21.39 -8.57
N ASP A 205 -4.84 22.41 -8.15
CA ASP A 205 -4.37 23.79 -8.06
C ASP A 205 -3.49 24.03 -6.82
N GLY A 206 -3.53 23.12 -5.85
CA GLY A 206 -2.86 23.26 -4.56
C GLY A 206 -3.53 24.28 -3.64
N TYR A 207 -3.14 24.28 -2.37
CA TYR A 207 -3.68 25.22 -1.38
C TYR A 207 -2.99 26.59 -1.41
N ARG A 208 -1.87 26.72 -2.12
CA ARG A 208 -1.09 27.96 -2.28
C ARG A 208 -1.12 28.41 -3.73
N ASP A 209 -1.09 29.72 -3.93
CA ASP A 209 -0.88 30.31 -5.26
C ASP A 209 0.41 29.77 -5.89
N ASN A 210 0.32 29.42 -7.18
CA ASN A 210 1.39 28.76 -7.92
C ASN A 210 1.83 27.41 -7.30
N GLY A 211 0.93 26.70 -6.62
CA GLY A 211 1.17 25.38 -6.00
C GLY A 211 0.51 24.21 -6.72
N PHE A 212 0.23 24.38 -8.01
CA PHE A 212 -0.44 23.35 -8.80
C PHE A 212 0.47 22.13 -9.03
N LEU A 213 -0.14 20.97 -9.25
CA LEU A 213 0.52 19.77 -9.74
C LEU A 213 -0.33 19.16 -10.85
N ARG A 214 0.28 18.81 -11.98
CA ARG A 214 -0.28 17.88 -12.97
C ARG A 214 0.70 16.74 -13.19
N ALA A 215 0.28 15.51 -12.96
CA ALA A 215 1.12 14.32 -13.14
C ALA A 215 0.42 13.29 -14.02
N LYS A 216 1.20 12.63 -14.87
CA LYS A 216 0.78 11.55 -15.76
C LYS A 216 1.73 10.39 -15.60
N ASP A 217 1.16 9.20 -15.43
CA ASP A 217 1.92 7.97 -15.28
C ASP A 217 1.39 6.91 -16.22
N VAL A 218 2.31 6.13 -16.78
CA VAL A 218 2.01 4.89 -17.48
C VAL A 218 2.99 3.84 -17.00
N GLY A 219 2.48 2.72 -16.51
CA GLY A 219 3.27 1.62 -15.96
C GLY A 219 2.88 0.30 -16.59
N GLY A 220 3.88 -0.55 -16.87
CA GLY A 220 3.69 -1.88 -17.42
C GLY A 220 4.56 -2.91 -16.73
N LYS A 221 4.03 -4.11 -16.55
CA LYS A 221 4.74 -5.27 -16.01
C LYS A 221 4.38 -6.53 -16.78
N PHE A 222 5.38 -7.35 -17.05
CA PHE A 222 5.30 -8.66 -17.68
C PHE A 222 6.08 -9.64 -16.82
N LEU A 223 5.44 -10.71 -16.37
CA LEU A 223 6.07 -11.79 -15.64
C LEU A 223 5.85 -13.11 -16.38
N TYR A 224 6.89 -13.94 -16.42
CA TYR A 224 6.83 -15.26 -17.02
C TYR A 224 7.50 -16.28 -16.10
N ASP A 225 6.70 -17.18 -15.56
CA ASP A 225 7.14 -18.27 -14.70
C ASP A 225 7.55 -19.45 -15.58
N LEU A 226 8.85 -19.66 -15.78
CA LEU A 226 9.37 -20.79 -16.55
C LEU A 226 9.08 -22.12 -15.84
N ASN A 227 9.20 -22.12 -14.51
CA ASN A 227 8.86 -23.21 -13.60
C ASN A 227 8.75 -22.63 -12.17
N GLU A 228 8.62 -23.49 -11.16
CA GLU A 228 8.47 -23.09 -9.75
C GLU A 228 9.71 -22.38 -9.17
N ASN A 229 10.88 -22.47 -9.82
CA ASN A 229 12.15 -21.92 -9.32
C ASN A 229 12.65 -20.72 -10.13
N ILE A 230 12.18 -20.54 -11.36
CA ILE A 230 12.69 -19.54 -12.29
C ILE A 230 11.52 -18.71 -12.81
N SER A 231 11.53 -17.42 -12.47
CA SER A 231 10.62 -16.43 -13.03
C SER A 231 11.41 -15.30 -13.69
N LEU A 232 10.86 -14.75 -14.76
CA LEU A 232 11.37 -13.55 -15.43
C LEU A 232 10.39 -12.41 -15.20
N ASN A 233 10.88 -11.26 -14.75
CA ASN A 233 10.07 -10.06 -14.52
C ASN A 233 10.66 -8.89 -15.32
N LEU A 234 9.88 -8.38 -16.27
CA LEU A 234 10.17 -7.17 -17.02
C LEU A 234 9.13 -6.11 -16.65
N SER A 235 9.59 -4.95 -16.20
CA SER A 235 8.71 -3.84 -15.85
C SER A 235 9.29 -2.51 -16.30
N GLY A 236 8.44 -1.57 -16.68
CA GLY A 236 8.83 -0.20 -16.99
C GLY A 236 7.71 0.76 -16.62
N SER A 237 8.10 2.00 -16.32
CA SER A 237 7.17 3.10 -16.07
C SER A 237 7.66 4.36 -16.77
N PHE A 238 6.72 5.22 -17.10
CA PHE A 238 6.93 6.57 -17.59
C PHE A 238 6.15 7.52 -16.69
N HIS A 239 6.86 8.47 -16.10
CA HIS A 239 6.29 9.53 -15.28
C HIS A 239 6.59 10.88 -15.93
N GLN A 240 5.60 11.75 -16.03
CA GLN A 240 5.78 13.14 -16.40
C GLN A 240 4.89 14.01 -15.53
N ASP A 241 5.47 15.05 -14.96
CA ASP A 241 4.73 16.03 -14.19
C ASP A 241 5.12 17.48 -14.50
N ASP A 242 4.23 18.38 -14.12
CA ASP A 242 4.37 19.82 -14.17
C ASP A 242 3.86 20.39 -12.85
N THR A 243 4.71 21.12 -12.15
CA THR A 243 4.42 21.63 -10.81
C THR A 243 4.73 23.12 -10.72
N GLY A 244 3.87 23.85 -10.03
CA GLY A 244 4.16 25.20 -9.60
C GLY A 244 5.07 25.21 -8.37
N LEU A 245 5.80 26.30 -8.18
CA LEU A 245 6.61 26.56 -6.98
C LEU A 245 6.04 27.80 -6.26
N PRO A 246 5.29 27.62 -5.16
CA PRO A 246 4.78 28.73 -4.37
C PRO A 246 5.92 29.60 -3.83
N ALA A 247 5.83 30.91 -4.05
CA ALA A 247 6.77 31.88 -3.48
C ALA A 247 6.56 32.07 -1.97
N ALA A 248 7.47 32.83 -1.31
CA ALA A 248 7.32 33.19 0.09
C ALA A 248 5.95 33.83 0.38
N LEU A 249 5.39 33.56 1.57
CA LEU A 249 4.13 34.16 1.99
C LEU A 249 4.30 35.69 2.11
N PRO A 250 3.39 36.50 1.55
CA PRO A 250 3.41 37.94 1.74
C PRO A 250 3.36 38.31 3.22
N ARG A 251 4.09 39.36 3.60
CA ARG A 251 4.14 39.87 4.98
C ARG A 251 2.76 40.14 5.58
N ALA A 252 1.81 40.57 4.74
CA ALA A 252 0.42 40.85 5.12
C ALA A 252 -0.34 39.64 5.73
N ILE A 253 0.12 38.41 5.51
CA ILE A 253 -0.52 37.21 6.08
C ILE A 253 -0.11 36.99 7.55
N PHE A 254 1.06 37.52 7.97
CA PHE A 254 1.58 37.36 9.33
C PHE A 254 1.20 38.50 10.27
N GLU A 255 0.67 39.60 9.73
CA GLU A 255 0.22 40.77 10.49
C GLU A 255 -1.30 40.63 10.72
N VAL A 256 -1.67 39.73 11.64
CA VAL A 256 -3.04 39.60 12.19
C VAL A 256 -3.04 40.08 13.63
#